data_AF-A0AAW1K8R9-F1
#
_entry.id   AF-A0AAW1K8R9-F1
#
_cell.length_a   1.000
_cell.length_b   1.000
_cell.length_c   1.000
_cell.angle_alpha   90.00
_cell.angle_beta   90.00
_cell.angle_gamma   90.00
#
_symmetry.space_group_name_H-M   'P 1'
#
loop_
_entity.id
_entity.type
_entity.pdbx_description
1 polymer ?
#
loop_
_entity_poly.entity_id
_entity_poly.type
_entity_poly.pdbx_seq_one_letter_code
_entity_poly.pdbx_strand_id
1 'polypeptide(L)'
;MEKMKRKRAKSNRGVEENTLAILESFCSYDSSHVHDDRLAFLEAVRSSSIVSENGCQPTSKMMEAIFGIMREEKSLELIMFSYRLLCEIEKHFPRVYLLNGDAEQGSCTKPAELVVFEEAWSPFAVVPDGGSSHKHVAEKGLKEPLNAADFHLLLASLTEGVDETDSSETKLELLAKMILFQYLITALQADFLPRNQAFLANSNWVCLRESFINKLMGSRTINYKGLVKDCLDALCVPFTRMDHDSEPGENISSSLLDSSDLALSLSLPEVEKHTVQAVRKLLVMMMELDSSRKKADTQSLTTRIDSPRTPVIDLIVDELSYSKDMISRFLQAFDVPELKLEIISQYLQKYTAKPSTRNRKSKCPDDALVTGILKVFLNSTSAKAIVKKLGAEAVQVLLAHTFQACMSIANDKLLEIYDFKEDAGSTPLGQICKNVISSFTTLKETDESMQILAFGKEAIFTAATILSTAS
;
A
#
# COMPACT_ATOMS: atom_id res chain seq x y z
N MET A 1 31.27 -29.65 -4.33
CA MET A 1 30.13 -28.84 -3.84
C MET A 1 30.03 -28.79 -2.31
N GLU A 2 30.06 -29.93 -1.62
CA GLU A 2 29.92 -29.99 -0.14
C GLU A 2 31.09 -29.36 0.65
N LYS A 3 32.35 -29.52 0.19
CA LYS A 3 33.52 -28.84 0.78
C LYS A 3 33.48 -27.31 0.64
N MET A 4 32.83 -26.78 -0.40
CA MET A 4 32.65 -25.33 -0.60
C MET A 4 31.55 -24.77 0.31
N LYS A 5 30.43 -25.49 0.48
CA LYS A 5 29.38 -25.15 1.46
C LYS A 5 29.95 -25.11 2.89
N ARG A 6 30.79 -26.08 3.28
CA ARG A 6 31.43 -26.09 4.62
C ARG A 6 32.44 -24.96 4.84
N LYS A 7 33.18 -24.54 3.80
CA LYS A 7 34.09 -23.38 3.89
C LYS A 7 33.33 -22.05 4.00
N ARG A 8 32.25 -21.86 3.22
CA ARG A 8 31.40 -20.66 3.33
C ARG A 8 30.69 -20.58 4.69
N ALA A 9 30.14 -21.67 5.20
CA ALA A 9 29.52 -21.71 6.52
C ALA A 9 30.49 -21.34 7.66
N LYS A 10 31.75 -21.80 7.59
CA LYS A 10 32.78 -21.45 8.59
C LYS A 10 33.25 -20.00 8.48
N SER A 11 33.29 -19.44 7.27
CA SER A 11 33.61 -18.03 7.01
C SER A 11 32.50 -17.10 7.53
N ASN A 12 31.23 -17.44 7.28
CA ASN A 12 30.08 -16.65 7.75
C ASN A 12 29.99 -16.63 9.27
N ARG A 13 30.35 -17.72 9.95
CA ARG A 13 30.35 -17.76 11.41
C ARG A 13 31.38 -16.81 12.04
N GLY A 14 32.56 -16.69 11.46
CA GLY A 14 33.56 -15.72 11.93
C GLY A 14 33.16 -14.26 11.66
N VAL A 15 32.52 -14.00 10.51
CA VAL A 15 31.97 -12.66 10.20
C VAL A 15 30.81 -12.32 11.15
N GLU A 16 29.92 -13.28 11.44
CA GLU A 16 28.85 -13.13 12.42
C GLU A 16 29.40 -12.76 13.80
N GLU A 17 30.27 -13.60 14.36
CA GLU A 17 30.84 -13.42 15.70
C GLU A 17 31.57 -12.07 15.80
N ASN A 18 32.38 -11.69 14.80
CA ASN A 18 33.10 -10.42 14.81
C ASN A 18 32.18 -9.20 14.71
N THR A 19 31.12 -9.28 13.91
CA THR A 19 30.22 -8.14 13.69
C THR A 19 29.29 -7.97 14.88
N LEU A 20 28.73 -9.06 15.44
CA LEU A 20 27.92 -9.00 16.64
C LEU A 20 28.74 -8.62 17.88
N ALA A 21 30.04 -8.94 17.93
CA ALA A 21 30.92 -8.48 19.01
C ALA A 21 31.01 -6.95 19.11
N ILE A 22 30.79 -6.21 18.01
CA ILE A 22 30.67 -4.75 18.04
C ILE A 22 29.54 -4.35 18.99
N LEU A 23 28.43 -5.10 19.00
CA LEU A 23 27.27 -4.90 19.88
C LEU A 23 27.42 -5.52 21.28
N GLU A 24 28.35 -6.46 21.49
CA GLU A 24 28.53 -7.14 22.80
C GLU A 24 29.50 -6.42 23.73
N SER A 25 30.25 -5.42 23.24
CA SER A 25 31.15 -4.61 24.06
C SER A 25 30.43 -3.74 25.13
N PHE A 26 29.11 -3.90 25.32
CA PHE A 26 28.19 -2.98 26.01
C PHE A 26 27.55 -3.47 27.32
N CYS A 27 28.06 -4.51 27.98
CA CYS A 27 27.53 -4.89 29.29
C CYS A 27 27.83 -3.89 30.44
N SER A 28 28.45 -2.72 30.18
CA SER A 28 28.64 -1.66 31.17
C SER A 28 27.94 -0.36 30.76
N TYR A 29 26.94 0.01 31.56
CA TYR A 29 26.10 1.20 31.44
C TYR A 29 26.89 2.51 31.22
N ASP A 30 26.38 3.35 30.33
CA ASP A 30 26.82 4.72 29.99
C ASP A 30 28.23 4.87 29.37
N SER A 31 28.32 4.68 28.06
CA SER A 31 29.40 5.29 27.30
C SER A 31 28.86 6.06 26.09
N SER A 32 29.45 7.22 25.82
CA SER A 32 29.21 8.09 24.67
C SER A 32 29.38 7.42 23.31
N HIS A 33 29.78 6.14 23.27
CA HIS A 33 30.15 5.40 22.06
C HIS A 33 29.04 4.47 21.54
N VAL A 34 27.95 4.27 22.29
CA VAL A 34 26.86 3.35 21.86
C VAL A 34 26.29 3.70 20.48
N HIS A 35 26.19 5.00 20.17
CA HIS A 35 25.72 5.47 18.86
C HIS A 35 26.74 5.16 17.75
N ASP A 36 28.02 5.50 17.96
CA ASP A 36 29.12 5.20 17.04
C ASP A 36 29.27 3.70 16.77
N ASP A 37 29.10 2.88 17.79
CA ASP A 37 29.24 1.44 17.69
C ASP A 37 28.07 0.78 16.97
N ARG A 38 26.84 1.28 17.18
CA ARG A 38 25.68 0.88 16.38
C ARG A 38 25.87 1.28 14.92
N LEU A 39 26.41 2.46 14.64
CA LEU A 39 26.76 2.86 13.27
C LEU A 39 27.85 1.94 12.68
N ALA A 40 28.91 1.67 13.43
CA ALA A 40 29.99 0.78 13.01
C ALA A 40 29.48 -0.64 12.73
N PHE A 41 28.56 -1.15 13.54
CA PHE A 41 27.87 -2.42 13.31
C PHE A 41 27.08 -2.40 11.99
N LEU A 42 26.24 -1.39 11.77
CA LEU A 42 25.44 -1.28 10.54
C LEU A 42 26.33 -1.19 9.28
N GLU A 43 27.39 -0.38 9.33
CA GLU A 43 28.34 -0.24 8.23
C GLU A 43 29.16 -1.54 8.01
N ALA A 44 29.52 -2.25 9.08
CA ALA A 44 30.19 -3.54 8.97
C ALA A 44 29.31 -4.58 8.26
N VAL A 45 28.03 -4.68 8.64
CA VAL A 45 27.08 -5.59 7.95
C VAL A 45 26.90 -5.18 6.49
N ARG A 46 26.76 -3.88 6.20
CA ARG A 46 26.65 -3.38 4.83
C ARG A 46 27.88 -3.73 4.00
N SER A 47 29.07 -3.48 4.54
CA SER A 47 30.35 -3.75 3.90
C SER A 47 30.54 -5.25 3.62
N SER A 48 30.23 -6.11 4.58
CA SER A 48 30.40 -7.56 4.43
C SER A 48 29.40 -8.20 3.48
N SER A 49 28.19 -7.64 3.38
CA SER A 49 27.05 -8.32 2.74
C SER A 49 26.70 -7.73 1.38
N ILE A 50 26.83 -6.42 1.21
CA ILE A 50 26.39 -5.69 0.01
C ILE A 50 27.58 -5.19 -0.80
N VAL A 51 28.58 -4.55 -0.15
CA VAL A 51 29.69 -3.90 -0.87
C VAL A 51 30.73 -4.91 -1.36
N SER A 52 30.97 -5.98 -0.60
CA SER A 52 31.93 -7.02 -0.97
C SER A 52 31.52 -7.78 -2.25
N GLU A 53 32.46 -7.97 -3.17
CA GLU A 53 32.26 -8.75 -4.40
C GLU A 53 31.79 -10.19 -4.15
N ASN A 54 32.10 -10.74 -2.98
CA ASN A 54 31.64 -12.05 -2.51
C ASN A 54 30.76 -11.91 -1.26
N GLY A 55 29.92 -10.88 -1.23
CA GLY A 55 29.02 -10.59 -0.13
C GLY A 55 28.18 -11.80 0.27
N CYS A 56 28.10 -12.04 1.58
CA CYS A 56 27.28 -13.11 2.14
C CYS A 56 26.00 -12.53 2.73
N GLN A 57 24.90 -13.27 2.60
CA GLN A 57 23.64 -12.89 3.25
C GLN A 57 23.87 -12.72 4.77
N PRO A 58 23.40 -11.62 5.38
CA PRO A 58 23.44 -11.44 6.82
C PRO A 58 22.69 -12.56 7.52
N THR A 59 23.15 -12.94 8.71
CA THR A 59 22.50 -14.01 9.47
C THR A 59 21.27 -13.48 10.20
N SER A 60 20.37 -14.37 10.63
CA SER A 60 19.13 -13.95 11.31
C SER A 60 19.41 -13.08 12.53
N LYS A 61 20.47 -13.37 13.30
CA LYS A 61 20.87 -12.54 14.45
C LYS A 61 21.28 -11.13 14.05
N MET A 62 22.03 -10.98 12.96
CA MET A 62 22.39 -9.67 12.42
C MET A 62 21.14 -8.92 11.95
N MET A 63 20.22 -9.59 11.26
CA MET A 63 18.97 -8.99 10.81
C MET A 63 18.09 -8.54 12.00
N GLU A 64 17.98 -9.37 13.04
CA GLU A 64 17.28 -9.04 14.29
C GLU A 64 17.89 -7.82 14.97
N ALA A 65 19.21 -7.73 15.03
CA ALA A 65 19.91 -6.58 15.60
C ALA A 65 19.67 -5.29 14.80
N ILE A 66 19.78 -5.33 13.47
CA ILE A 66 19.49 -4.15 12.61
C ILE A 66 18.03 -3.70 12.80
N PHE A 67 17.10 -4.66 12.79
CA PHE A 67 15.68 -4.36 12.99
C PHE A 67 15.39 -3.83 14.40
N GLY A 68 16.08 -4.34 15.42
CA GLY A 68 16.02 -3.85 16.80
C GLY A 68 16.47 -2.39 16.92
N ILE A 69 17.61 -2.04 16.31
CA ILE A 69 18.12 -0.66 16.24
C ILE A 69 17.05 0.24 15.61
N MET A 70 16.50 -0.11 14.46
CA MET A 70 15.45 0.70 13.81
C MET A 70 14.22 0.95 14.71
N ARG A 71 13.88 0.00 15.59
CA ARG A 71 12.68 0.08 16.45
C ARG A 71 12.89 0.81 17.76
N GLU A 72 14.10 0.86 18.29
CA GLU A 72 14.37 1.31 19.66
C GLU A 72 15.21 2.58 19.75
N GLU A 73 15.92 2.93 18.68
CA GLU A 73 16.77 4.11 18.71
C GLU A 73 15.98 5.41 18.77
N LYS A 74 16.57 6.38 19.47
CA LYS A 74 16.15 7.79 19.49
C LYS A 74 17.08 8.67 18.63
N SER A 75 17.72 8.07 17.63
CA SER A 75 18.58 8.79 16.69
C SER A 75 18.05 8.61 15.27
N LEU A 76 17.71 9.74 14.63
CA LEU A 76 17.24 9.77 13.24
C LEU A 76 18.24 9.10 12.30
N GLU A 77 19.54 9.29 12.53
CA GLU A 77 20.61 8.70 11.73
C GLU A 77 20.61 7.17 11.79
N LEU A 78 20.55 6.60 12.99
CA LEU A 78 20.51 5.14 13.18
C LEU A 78 19.24 4.53 12.61
N ILE A 79 18.08 5.19 12.80
CA ILE A 79 16.81 4.76 12.21
C ILE A 79 16.93 4.73 10.68
N MET A 80 17.45 5.80 10.08
CA MET A 80 17.53 5.90 8.63
C MET A 80 18.57 4.99 8.00
N PHE A 81 19.72 4.82 8.66
CA PHE A 81 20.72 3.85 8.22
C PHE A 81 20.13 2.44 8.27
N SER A 82 19.53 2.05 9.40
CA SER A 82 18.93 0.72 9.56
C SER A 82 17.85 0.44 8.52
N TYR A 83 16.95 1.40 8.28
CA TYR A 83 15.93 1.32 7.23
C TYR A 83 16.56 1.07 5.84
N ARG A 84 17.52 1.91 5.44
CA ARG A 84 18.18 1.79 4.13
C ARG A 84 18.90 0.46 3.99
N LEU A 85 19.63 0.04 5.02
CA LEU A 85 20.36 -1.22 5.03
C LEU A 85 19.41 -2.41 4.88
N LEU A 86 18.29 -2.44 5.62
CA LEU A 86 17.29 -3.50 5.48
C LEU A 86 16.68 -3.55 4.08
N CYS A 87 16.36 -2.40 3.48
CA CYS A 87 15.89 -2.34 2.09
C CYS A 87 16.95 -2.80 1.08
N GLU A 88 18.22 -2.42 1.27
CA GLU A 88 19.33 -2.89 0.43
C GLU A 88 19.50 -4.41 0.54
N ILE A 89 19.45 -4.98 1.75
CA ILE A 89 19.56 -6.43 1.99
C ILE A 89 18.40 -7.17 1.31
N GLU A 90 17.16 -6.72 1.46
CA GLU A 90 15.98 -7.35 0.84
C GLU A 90 16.12 -7.40 -0.69
N LYS A 91 16.71 -6.36 -1.29
CA LYS A 91 16.97 -6.31 -2.73
C LYS A 91 18.09 -7.25 -3.18
N HIS A 92 19.16 -7.36 -2.41
CA HIS A 92 20.33 -8.19 -2.75
C HIS A 92 20.10 -9.68 -2.46
N PHE A 93 19.34 -9.98 -1.40
CA PHE A 93 19.05 -11.34 -0.94
C PHE A 93 17.53 -11.54 -0.78
N PRO A 94 16.76 -11.48 -1.89
CA PRO A 94 15.30 -11.56 -1.82
C PRO A 94 14.87 -12.92 -1.28
N ARG A 95 13.96 -12.91 -0.30
CA ARG A 95 13.39 -14.13 0.28
C ARG A 95 12.62 -14.96 -0.74
N VAL A 96 11.92 -14.27 -1.64
CA VAL A 96 11.12 -14.89 -2.70
C VAL A 96 11.41 -14.20 -4.02
N TYR A 97 11.65 -14.98 -5.07
CA TYR A 97 11.88 -14.46 -6.41
C TYR A 97 11.46 -15.48 -7.47
N LEU A 98 11.34 -15.00 -8.71
CA LEU A 98 11.06 -15.83 -9.87
C LEU A 98 12.36 -16.11 -10.62
N LEU A 99 12.66 -17.39 -10.83
CA LEU A 99 13.72 -17.83 -11.72
C LEU A 99 13.14 -17.97 -13.13
N ASN A 100 13.61 -17.12 -14.04
CA ASN A 100 13.34 -17.31 -15.46
C ASN A 100 14.21 -18.49 -15.93
N GLY A 101 13.59 -19.52 -16.51
CA GLY A 101 14.35 -20.60 -17.14
C GLY A 101 15.26 -20.01 -18.21
N ASP A 102 16.54 -20.40 -18.19
CA ASP A 102 17.60 -19.84 -19.03
C ASP A 102 17.12 -19.57 -20.46
N ALA A 103 17.08 -18.30 -20.84
CA ALA A 103 16.75 -17.84 -22.19
C ALA A 103 17.95 -17.95 -23.15
N GLU A 104 18.90 -18.85 -22.86
CA GLU A 104 19.97 -19.17 -23.80
C GLU A 104 19.55 -20.40 -24.61
N GLN A 105 19.17 -20.11 -25.86
CA GLN A 105 18.91 -21.04 -26.97
C GLN A 105 17.55 -21.76 -26.94
N GLY A 106 16.57 -21.09 -27.56
CA GLY A 106 15.50 -21.74 -28.32
C GLY A 106 14.30 -22.24 -27.53
N SER A 107 13.21 -21.46 -27.57
CA SER A 107 11.83 -21.89 -27.27
C SER A 107 11.67 -22.70 -25.97
N CYS A 108 11.74 -22.05 -24.81
CA CYS A 108 11.35 -22.67 -23.55
C CYS A 108 10.05 -22.02 -23.03
N THR A 109 8.92 -22.70 -23.25
CA THR A 109 7.59 -22.43 -22.67
C THR A 109 7.48 -22.90 -21.20
N LYS A 110 8.57 -22.86 -20.43
CA LYS A 110 8.49 -23.20 -19.01
C LYS A 110 8.04 -21.97 -18.23
N PRO A 111 6.96 -22.05 -17.44
CA PRO A 111 6.56 -20.96 -16.56
C PRO A 111 7.70 -20.68 -15.57
N ALA A 112 7.88 -19.39 -15.23
CA ALA A 112 8.89 -18.98 -14.26
C ALA A 112 8.71 -19.75 -12.95
N GLU A 113 9.81 -20.31 -12.43
CA GLU A 113 9.81 -21.11 -11.22
C GLU A 113 9.92 -20.19 -10.01
N LEU A 114 8.99 -20.32 -9.05
CA LEU A 114 9.03 -19.56 -7.80
C LEU A 114 10.03 -20.21 -6.85
N VAL A 115 11.04 -19.45 -6.43
CA VAL A 115 12.01 -19.88 -5.42
C VAL A 115 11.71 -19.16 -4.12
N VAL A 116 11.58 -19.94 -3.03
CA VAL A 116 11.35 -19.44 -1.66
C VAL A 116 12.50 -19.92 -0.78
N PHE A 117 13.19 -19.01 -0.12
CA PHE A 117 14.17 -19.33 0.91
C PHE A 117 13.49 -19.37 2.28
N GLU A 118 13.13 -20.57 2.74
CA GLU A 118 12.38 -20.75 3.99
C GLU A 118 13.19 -20.36 5.23
N GLU A 119 14.52 -20.52 5.20
CA GLU A 119 15.39 -20.13 6.33
C GLU A 119 15.72 -18.63 6.37
N ALA A 120 15.23 -17.83 5.43
CA ALA A 120 15.46 -16.39 5.44
C ALA A 120 14.75 -15.73 6.63
N TRP A 121 15.43 -14.79 7.27
CA TRP A 121 14.86 -13.99 8.35
C TRP A 121 13.61 -13.20 7.89
N SER A 122 12.69 -12.96 8.82
CA SER A 122 11.43 -12.25 8.58
C SER A 122 11.16 -11.22 9.68
N PRO A 123 10.71 -10.00 9.33
CA PRO A 123 10.28 -9.02 10.31
C PRO A 123 8.92 -9.37 10.95
N PHE A 124 8.22 -10.38 10.42
CA PHE A 124 6.92 -10.84 10.92
C PHE A 124 7.05 -12.15 11.70
N ALA A 125 6.38 -12.21 12.85
CA ALA A 125 6.19 -13.43 13.63
C ALA A 125 5.11 -14.29 12.95
N VAL A 126 5.54 -15.25 12.12
CA VAL A 126 4.63 -16.23 11.53
C VAL A 126 4.27 -17.27 12.59
N VAL A 127 3.18 -17.05 13.32
CA VAL A 127 2.63 -18.08 14.22
C VAL A 127 1.88 -19.12 13.38
N PRO A 128 2.27 -20.40 13.39
CA PRO A 128 1.46 -21.46 12.80
C PRO A 128 0.17 -21.59 13.62
N ASP A 129 -0.98 -21.55 12.94
CA ASP A 129 -2.30 -21.75 13.54
C ASP A 129 -2.36 -23.18 14.14
N GLY A 130 -2.12 -23.29 15.45
CA GLY A 130 -2.18 -24.55 16.20
C GLY A 130 -0.88 -24.93 16.91
N GLY A 131 -0.48 -24.15 17.92
CA GLY A 131 0.65 -24.51 18.77
C GLY A 131 0.92 -23.48 19.85
N SER A 132 0.24 -23.61 20.99
CA SER A 132 0.73 -23.02 22.25
C SER A 132 2.09 -23.64 22.58
N SER A 133 3.03 -22.81 23.04
CA SER A 133 4.33 -23.15 23.63
C SER A 133 5.45 -23.59 22.66
N HIS A 134 6.26 -22.61 22.25
CA HIS A 134 7.67 -22.64 22.61
C HIS A 134 8.08 -21.21 23.02
N LYS A 135 8.16 -20.97 24.33
CA LYS A 135 8.98 -19.87 24.84
C LYS A 135 10.41 -20.17 24.39
N HIS A 136 10.84 -19.61 23.26
CA HIS A 136 12.25 -19.38 23.08
C HIS A 136 12.68 -18.52 24.26
N VAL A 137 13.66 -19.00 25.02
CA VAL A 137 14.32 -18.20 26.04
C VAL A 137 14.82 -16.96 25.31
N ALA A 138 14.15 -15.82 25.49
CA ALA A 138 14.63 -14.54 24.99
C ALA A 138 16.01 -14.35 25.62
N GLU A 139 17.06 -14.54 24.82
CA GLU A 139 18.38 -14.00 25.15
C GLU A 139 18.15 -12.52 25.42
N LYS A 140 18.45 -12.07 26.64
CA LYS A 140 18.20 -10.71 27.11
C LYS A 140 18.74 -9.71 26.09
N GLY A 141 17.85 -9.03 25.35
CA GLY A 141 18.21 -7.89 24.50
C GLY A 141 17.61 -7.90 23.10
N LEU A 142 17.19 -9.05 22.55
CA LEU A 142 16.65 -9.12 21.18
C LEU A 142 15.11 -9.18 21.19
N LYS A 143 14.44 -8.19 20.59
CA LYS A 143 12.98 -8.16 20.47
C LYS A 143 12.48 -9.12 19.39
N GLU A 144 11.38 -9.78 19.69
CA GLU A 144 10.70 -10.68 18.77
C GLU A 144 10.20 -9.94 17.50
N PRO A 145 10.12 -10.65 16.37
CA PRO A 145 9.47 -10.16 15.14
C PRO A 145 8.05 -9.65 15.43
N LEU A 146 7.56 -8.72 14.59
CA LEU A 146 6.24 -8.11 14.78
C LEU A 146 5.13 -9.13 14.52
N ASN A 147 4.22 -9.27 15.48
CA ASN A 147 3.02 -10.06 15.27
C ASN A 147 1.94 -9.21 14.54
N ALA A 148 0.84 -9.86 14.16
CA ALA A 148 -0.25 -9.23 13.43
C ALA A 148 -0.95 -8.10 14.22
N ALA A 149 -1.11 -8.25 15.54
CA ALA A 149 -1.70 -7.20 16.37
C ALA A 149 -0.78 -5.98 16.49
N ASP A 150 0.53 -6.18 16.63
CA ASP A 150 1.52 -5.09 16.68
C ASP A 150 1.53 -4.31 15.36
N PHE A 151 1.39 -5.00 14.22
CA PHE A 151 1.26 -4.34 12.91
C PHE A 151 0.03 -3.44 12.85
N HIS A 152 -1.12 -3.91 13.35
CA HIS A 152 -2.35 -3.13 13.36
C HIS A 152 -2.23 -1.91 14.30
N LEU A 153 -1.64 -2.09 15.49
CA LEU A 153 -1.36 -0.98 16.42
C LEU A 153 -0.42 0.06 15.81
N LEU A 154 0.63 -0.39 15.11
CA LEU A 154 1.55 0.50 14.41
C LEU A 154 0.80 1.36 13.39
N LEU A 155 -0.04 0.75 12.55
CA LEU A 155 -0.85 1.48 11.55
C LEU A 155 -1.77 2.53 12.21
N ALA A 156 -2.49 2.14 13.27
CA ALA A 156 -3.37 3.05 13.98
C ALA A 156 -2.61 4.28 14.54
N SER A 157 -1.40 4.06 15.07
CA SER A 157 -0.57 5.14 15.61
C SER A 157 -0.06 6.14 14.56
N LEU A 158 -0.11 5.82 13.26
CA LEU A 158 0.33 6.74 12.20
C LEU A 158 -0.63 7.93 12.00
N THR A 159 -1.85 7.81 12.50
CA THR A 159 -2.88 8.86 12.43
C THR A 159 -2.88 9.80 13.63
N GLU A 160 -2.04 9.53 14.63
CA GLU A 160 -1.86 10.41 15.78
C GLU A 160 -1.32 11.75 15.26
N GLY A 161 -2.11 12.81 15.41
CA GLY A 161 -1.72 14.16 15.01
C GLY A 161 -0.54 14.64 15.85
N VAL A 162 0.43 15.26 15.20
CA VAL A 162 1.53 15.95 15.87
C VAL A 162 1.35 17.43 15.60
N ASP A 163 1.14 18.21 16.65
CA ASP A 163 0.97 19.66 16.59
C ASP A 163 2.34 20.34 16.43
N GLU A 164 2.36 21.58 15.91
CA GLU A 164 3.62 22.34 15.77
C GLU A 164 4.34 22.52 17.12
N THR A 165 3.57 22.58 18.22
CA THR A 165 4.04 22.72 19.60
C THR A 165 4.59 21.44 20.21
N ASP A 166 4.49 20.31 19.52
CA ASP A 166 4.97 19.03 20.05
C ASP A 166 6.49 18.97 20.11
N SER A 167 6.96 18.22 21.11
CA SER A 167 8.39 18.05 21.36
C SER A 167 9.14 17.39 20.19
N SER A 168 10.44 17.65 20.07
CA SER A 168 11.30 16.95 19.11
C SER A 168 11.27 15.42 19.30
N GLU A 169 11.09 14.93 20.53
CA GLU A 169 11.01 13.49 20.84
C GLU A 169 9.75 12.85 20.27
N THR A 170 8.59 13.49 20.41
CA THR A 170 7.31 12.99 19.86
C THR A 170 7.31 13.01 18.33
N LYS A 171 7.87 14.06 17.72
CA LYS A 171 8.08 14.14 16.25
C LYS A 171 8.97 13.00 15.75
N LEU A 172 10.07 12.73 16.45
CA LEU A 172 10.98 11.62 16.11
C LEU A 172 10.30 10.26 16.28
N GLU A 173 9.52 10.05 17.33
CA GLU A 173 8.79 8.80 17.57
C GLU A 173 7.79 8.51 16.44
N LEU A 174 7.00 9.51 16.02
CA LEU A 174 6.08 9.37 14.89
C LEU A 174 6.84 9.03 13.60
N LEU A 175 7.92 9.75 13.32
CA LEU A 175 8.76 9.53 12.15
C LEU A 175 9.37 8.11 12.15
N ALA A 176 9.82 7.62 13.30
CA ALA A 176 10.34 6.25 13.47
C ALA A 176 9.26 5.20 13.17
N LYS A 177 8.04 5.39 13.70
CA LYS A 177 6.87 4.53 13.43
C LYS A 177 6.53 4.50 11.93
N MET A 178 6.54 5.65 11.28
CA MET A 178 6.30 5.79 9.84
C MET A 178 7.34 5.04 9.00
N ILE A 179 8.64 5.22 9.30
CA ILE A 179 9.74 4.54 8.61
C ILE A 179 9.66 3.02 8.81
N LEU A 180 9.40 2.57 10.05
CA LEU A 180 9.18 1.16 10.35
C LEU A 180 8.01 0.61 9.51
N PHE A 181 6.88 1.30 9.46
CA PHE A 181 5.74 0.89 8.65
C PHE A 181 6.10 0.78 7.17
N GLN A 182 6.80 1.78 6.61
CA GLN A 182 7.26 1.75 5.22
C GLN A 182 8.15 0.53 4.91
N TYR A 183 9.05 0.16 5.83
CA TYR A 183 9.87 -1.04 5.68
C TYR A 183 9.02 -2.31 5.69
N LEU A 184 8.06 -2.42 6.62
CA LEU A 184 7.18 -3.59 6.70
C LEU A 184 6.36 -3.77 5.43
N ILE A 185 5.85 -2.68 4.84
CA ILE A 185 5.17 -2.74 3.54
C ILE A 185 6.13 -3.21 2.45
N THR A 186 7.38 -2.76 2.46
CA THR A 186 8.41 -3.21 1.51
C THR A 186 8.64 -4.73 1.62
N ALA A 187 8.75 -5.26 2.83
CA ALA A 187 8.88 -6.70 3.07
C ALA A 187 7.63 -7.49 2.64
N LEU A 188 6.42 -6.97 2.90
CA LEU A 188 5.17 -7.57 2.40
C LEU A 188 5.13 -7.61 0.86
N GLN A 189 5.55 -6.54 0.19
CA GLN A 189 5.60 -6.47 -1.27
C GLN A 189 6.61 -7.46 -1.86
N ALA A 190 7.81 -7.53 -1.30
CA ALA A 190 8.87 -8.42 -1.74
C ALA A 190 8.46 -9.89 -1.66
N ASP A 191 7.68 -10.28 -0.64
CA ASP A 191 7.14 -11.63 -0.52
C ASP A 191 5.90 -11.86 -1.40
N PHE A 192 4.95 -10.92 -1.44
CA PHE A 192 3.66 -11.09 -2.12
C PHE A 192 3.76 -11.06 -3.64
N LEU A 193 4.47 -10.08 -4.22
CA LEU A 193 4.43 -9.84 -5.67
C LEU A 193 4.94 -11.05 -6.48
N PRO A 194 6.10 -11.67 -6.15
CA PRO A 194 6.57 -12.86 -6.87
C PRO A 194 5.60 -14.04 -6.73
N ARG A 195 5.02 -14.24 -5.54
CA ARG A 195 4.03 -15.31 -5.28
C ARG A 195 2.75 -15.09 -6.09
N ASN A 196 2.26 -13.86 -6.15
CA ASN A 196 1.05 -13.51 -6.89
C ASN A 196 1.28 -13.69 -8.40
N GLN A 197 2.43 -13.23 -8.90
CA GLN A 197 2.82 -13.43 -10.30
C GLN A 197 2.95 -14.91 -10.65
N ALA A 198 3.58 -15.71 -9.78
CA ALA A 198 3.62 -17.16 -9.96
C ALA A 198 2.20 -17.74 -10.06
N PHE A 199 1.33 -17.44 -9.10
CA PHE A 199 -0.07 -17.90 -9.11
C PHE A 199 -0.82 -17.50 -10.39
N LEU A 200 -0.64 -16.27 -10.87
CA LEU A 200 -1.30 -15.83 -12.10
C LEU A 200 -0.83 -16.63 -13.32
N ALA A 201 0.43 -17.08 -13.33
CA ALA A 201 1.03 -17.85 -14.42
C ALA A 201 0.75 -19.36 -14.34
N ASN A 202 0.74 -19.95 -13.13
CA ASN A 202 0.72 -21.41 -12.94
C ASN A 202 -0.43 -21.92 -12.06
N SER A 203 -1.34 -21.05 -11.63
CA SER A 203 -2.47 -21.38 -10.75
C SER A 203 -2.06 -22.01 -9.40
N ASN A 204 -0.84 -21.80 -8.92
CA ASN A 204 -0.39 -22.31 -7.63
C ASN A 204 -0.91 -21.45 -6.46
N TRP A 205 -2.16 -21.70 -6.05
CA TRP A 205 -2.80 -20.99 -4.93
C TRP A 205 -2.07 -21.20 -3.60
N VAL A 206 -1.48 -22.38 -3.38
CA VAL A 206 -0.81 -22.73 -2.11
C VAL A 206 0.34 -21.76 -1.83
N CYS A 207 1.19 -21.49 -2.82
CA CYS A 207 2.31 -20.56 -2.66
C CYS A 207 1.84 -19.13 -2.38
N LEU A 208 0.75 -18.68 -3.00
CA LEU A 208 0.17 -17.35 -2.74
C LEU A 208 -0.47 -17.26 -1.36
N ARG A 209 -1.16 -18.31 -0.91
CA ARG A 209 -1.75 -18.43 0.42
C ARG A 209 -0.70 -18.32 1.53
N GLU A 210 0.51 -18.78 1.27
CA GLU A 210 1.62 -18.69 2.23
C GLU A 210 2.26 -17.31 2.34
N SER A 211 1.86 -16.36 1.50
CA SER A 211 2.35 -14.98 1.55
C SER A 211 2.06 -14.33 2.90
N PHE A 212 2.95 -13.42 3.30
CA PHE A 212 2.81 -12.68 4.55
C PHE A 212 1.52 -11.87 4.59
N ILE A 213 1.13 -11.24 3.48
CA ILE A 213 -0.12 -10.48 3.42
C ILE A 213 -1.36 -11.37 3.64
N ASN A 214 -1.39 -12.57 3.06
CA ASN A 214 -2.51 -13.49 3.27
C ASN A 214 -2.57 -13.99 4.72
N LYS A 215 -1.42 -14.25 5.34
CA LYS A 215 -1.32 -14.62 6.76
C LYS A 215 -1.74 -13.48 7.68
N LEU A 216 -1.32 -12.24 7.38
CA LEU A 216 -1.68 -11.04 8.13
C LEU A 216 -3.20 -10.83 8.11
N MET A 217 -3.81 -10.85 6.92
CA MET A 217 -5.25 -10.66 6.75
C MET A 217 -6.10 -11.83 7.28
N GLY A 218 -5.51 -13.03 7.36
CA GLY A 218 -6.13 -14.21 7.95
C GLY A 218 -5.98 -14.31 9.47
N SER A 219 -5.20 -13.43 10.09
CA SER A 219 -4.94 -13.48 11.53
C SER A 219 -6.21 -13.18 12.33
N ARG A 220 -6.47 -14.01 13.34
CA ARG A 220 -7.58 -13.81 14.29
C ARG A 220 -7.32 -12.67 15.28
N THR A 221 -6.08 -12.21 15.38
CA THR A 221 -5.69 -11.14 16.30
C THR A 221 -5.97 -9.75 15.74
N ILE A 222 -6.25 -9.63 14.44
CA ILE A 222 -6.56 -8.36 13.78
C ILE A 222 -8.07 -8.25 13.61
N ASN A 223 -8.63 -7.10 14.00
CA ASN A 223 -9.96 -6.72 13.53
C ASN A 223 -9.84 -6.26 12.08
N TYR A 224 -10.13 -7.14 11.13
CA TYR A 224 -9.95 -6.88 9.71
C TYR A 224 -10.71 -5.64 9.20
N LYS A 225 -11.92 -5.39 9.71
CA LYS A 225 -12.66 -4.15 9.38
C LYS A 225 -11.95 -2.92 9.97
N GLY A 226 -11.46 -3.03 11.19
CA GLY A 226 -10.65 -1.98 11.83
C GLY A 226 -9.39 -1.67 11.04
N LEU A 227 -8.66 -2.69 10.57
CA LEU A 227 -7.47 -2.52 9.74
C LEU A 227 -7.76 -1.71 8.46
N VAL A 228 -8.84 -2.03 7.75
CA VAL A 228 -9.22 -1.27 6.54
C VAL A 228 -9.59 0.17 6.88
N LYS A 229 -10.32 0.39 7.98
CA LYS A 229 -10.65 1.73 8.46
C LYS A 229 -9.38 2.55 8.76
N ASP A 230 -8.45 1.99 9.53
CA ASP A 230 -7.23 2.68 9.91
C ASP A 230 -6.33 2.95 8.69
N CYS A 231 -6.38 2.11 7.65
CA CYS A 231 -5.75 2.41 6.36
C CYS A 231 -6.38 3.64 5.69
N LEU A 232 -7.71 3.77 5.72
CA LEU A 232 -8.40 4.92 5.13
C LEU A 232 -8.09 6.21 5.90
N ASP A 233 -8.11 6.14 7.23
CA ASP A 233 -7.77 7.27 8.10
C ASP A 233 -6.32 7.72 7.82
N ALA A 234 -5.35 6.79 7.82
CA ALA A 234 -3.94 7.07 7.52
C ALA A 234 -3.72 7.64 6.11
N LEU A 235 -4.47 7.16 5.12
CA LEU A 235 -4.39 7.66 3.75
C LEU A 235 -4.90 9.11 3.64
N CYS A 236 -5.86 9.51 4.48
CA CYS A 236 -6.50 10.82 4.45
C CYS A 236 -5.80 11.89 5.31
N VAL A 237 -4.85 11.52 6.19
CA VAL A 237 -4.15 12.45 7.11
C VAL A 237 -3.55 13.69 6.43
N PRO A 238 -2.86 13.62 5.28
CA PRO A 238 -2.29 14.82 4.66
C PRO A 238 -3.36 15.87 4.30
N PHE A 239 -4.58 15.42 4.01
CA PHE A 239 -5.70 16.28 3.62
C PHE A 239 -6.52 16.78 4.81
N THR A 240 -6.33 16.22 6.00
CA THR A 240 -6.90 16.81 7.23
C THR A 240 -6.03 17.95 7.76
N ARG A 241 -4.71 17.88 7.54
CA ARG A 241 -3.78 18.95 7.95
C ARG A 241 -3.83 20.18 7.05
N MET A 242 -4.08 20.01 5.75
CA MET A 242 -4.27 21.12 4.81
C MET A 242 -5.58 21.91 5.03
N ASP A 243 -6.63 21.28 5.57
CA ASP A 243 -7.88 21.96 5.92
C ASP A 243 -7.74 22.89 7.14
N HIS A 244 -6.63 22.77 7.89
CA HIS A 244 -6.32 23.59 9.06
C HIS A 244 -5.46 24.83 8.75
N ASP A 245 -5.26 25.19 7.47
CA ASP A 245 -4.62 26.45 7.08
C ASP A 245 -5.48 27.66 7.51
N SER A 246 -5.31 28.03 8.77
CA SER A 246 -5.34 29.43 9.19
C SER A 246 -4.22 30.15 8.44
N GLU A 247 -4.50 31.40 8.09
CA GLU A 247 -3.68 32.35 7.33
C GLU A 247 -2.16 32.18 7.48
N PRO A 248 -1.37 32.47 6.41
CA PRO A 248 0.09 32.39 6.47
C PRO A 248 0.61 33.35 7.55
N GLY A 249 0.86 32.80 8.74
CA GLY A 249 1.40 33.51 9.88
C GLY A 249 2.77 34.05 9.54
N GLU A 250 2.89 35.37 9.60
CA GLU A 250 4.08 36.13 9.32
C GLU A 250 5.28 35.66 10.16
N ASN A 251 6.44 35.59 9.49
CA ASN A 251 7.79 35.64 10.08
C ASN A 251 8.15 34.56 11.11
N ILE A 252 8.67 33.42 10.63
CA ILE A 252 9.54 32.57 11.44
C ILE A 252 10.82 33.37 11.74
N SER A 253 10.95 33.86 12.97
CA SER A 253 12.22 34.41 13.46
C SER A 253 13.25 33.28 13.48
N SER A 254 14.25 33.39 12.60
CA SER A 254 15.31 32.41 12.35
C SER A 254 16.36 32.31 13.47
N SER A 255 15.97 32.50 14.74
CA SER A 255 16.88 32.41 15.87
C SER A 255 16.30 31.50 16.94
N LEU A 256 16.95 30.35 17.17
CA LEU A 256 16.76 29.36 18.24
C LEU A 256 15.92 28.10 17.95
N LEU A 257 15.90 27.59 16.71
CA LEU A 257 15.60 26.16 16.50
C LEU A 257 16.90 25.36 16.62
N ASP A 258 16.92 24.36 17.49
CA ASP A 258 18.04 23.42 17.62
C ASP A 258 18.22 22.66 16.30
N SER A 259 19.47 22.37 15.91
CA SER A 259 19.77 21.80 14.57
C SER A 259 19.05 20.46 14.30
N SER A 260 18.79 19.69 15.36
CA SER A 260 18.02 18.43 15.33
C SER A 260 16.53 18.67 15.06
N ASP A 261 15.94 19.70 15.64
CA ASP A 261 14.52 20.03 15.48
C ASP A 261 14.21 20.54 14.06
N LEU A 262 15.16 21.28 13.47
CA LEU A 262 15.10 21.67 12.06
C LEU A 262 15.15 20.45 11.13
N ALA A 263 16.05 19.49 11.37
CA ALA A 263 16.17 18.29 10.54
C ALA A 263 14.90 17.42 10.57
N LEU A 264 14.28 17.28 11.75
CA LEU A 264 13.01 16.57 11.91
C LEU A 264 11.86 17.29 11.20
N SER A 265 11.75 18.60 11.36
CA SER A 265 10.72 19.41 10.73
C SER A 265 10.80 19.38 9.20
N LEU A 266 12.02 19.33 8.65
CA LEU A 266 12.24 19.20 7.20
C LEU A 266 11.95 17.78 6.68
N SER A 267 12.21 16.75 7.48
CA SER A 267 12.07 15.35 7.05
C SER A 267 10.64 14.83 7.14
N LEU A 268 9.86 15.31 8.12
CA LEU A 268 8.53 14.79 8.43
C LEU A 268 7.56 14.82 7.22
N PRO A 269 7.43 15.92 6.43
CA PRO A 269 6.52 15.94 5.28
C PRO A 269 6.87 14.92 4.21
N GLU A 270 8.17 14.69 3.98
CA GLU A 270 8.64 13.69 3.02
C GLU A 270 8.36 12.27 3.52
N VAL A 271 8.61 12.00 4.80
CA VAL A 271 8.31 10.70 5.42
C VAL A 271 6.80 10.43 5.38
N GLU A 272 5.97 11.42 5.68
CA GLU A 272 4.50 11.31 5.61
C GLU A 272 4.00 10.94 4.22
N LYS A 273 4.52 11.63 3.19
CA LYS A 273 4.21 11.32 1.79
C LYS A 273 4.55 9.86 1.46
N HIS A 274 5.72 9.37 1.87
CA HIS A 274 6.10 7.98 1.64
C HIS A 274 5.27 6.98 2.46
N THR A 275 4.84 7.36 3.67
CA THR A 275 3.91 6.56 4.48
C THR A 275 2.55 6.41 3.80
N VAL A 276 1.99 7.49 3.27
CA VAL A 276 0.72 7.47 2.51
C VAL A 276 0.86 6.55 1.28
N GLN A 277 2.00 6.60 0.59
CA GLN A 277 2.29 5.67 -0.50
C GLN A 277 2.38 4.22 -0.02
N ALA A 278 2.97 3.96 1.15
CA ALA A 278 3.04 2.64 1.75
C ALA A 278 1.64 2.11 2.13
N VAL A 279 0.78 2.94 2.71
CA VAL A 279 -0.62 2.58 3.01
C VAL A 279 -1.39 2.26 1.72
N ARG A 280 -1.19 3.05 0.67
CA ARG A 280 -1.78 2.77 -0.65
C ARG A 280 -1.33 1.43 -1.21
N LYS A 281 -0.02 1.13 -1.16
CA LYS A 281 0.56 -0.14 -1.56
C LYS A 281 -0.04 -1.31 -0.78
N LEU A 282 -0.25 -1.15 0.53
CA LEU A 282 -0.91 -2.15 1.36
C LEU A 282 -2.33 -2.44 0.86
N LEU A 283 -3.16 -1.40 0.69
CA LEU A 283 -4.53 -1.55 0.18
C LEU A 283 -4.57 -2.24 -1.19
N VAL A 284 -3.68 -1.88 -2.10
CA VAL A 284 -3.56 -2.52 -3.43
C VAL A 284 -3.25 -4.01 -3.29
N MET A 285 -2.24 -4.39 -2.51
CA MET A 285 -1.92 -5.81 -2.29
C MET A 285 -3.11 -6.59 -1.70
N MET A 286 -3.84 -5.99 -0.75
CA MET A 286 -5.01 -6.62 -0.15
C MET A 286 -6.14 -6.86 -1.18
N MET A 287 -6.37 -5.91 -2.10
CA MET A 287 -7.36 -6.01 -3.19
C MET A 287 -6.92 -6.98 -4.30
N GLU A 288 -5.64 -6.99 -4.65
CA GLU A 288 -5.08 -7.95 -5.60
C GLU A 288 -5.18 -9.38 -5.05
N LEU A 289 -4.93 -9.56 -3.75
CA LEU A 289 -5.13 -10.85 -3.09
C LEU A 289 -6.61 -11.28 -3.13
N ASP A 290 -7.56 -10.37 -2.96
CA ASP A 290 -9.00 -10.66 -3.14
C ASP A 290 -9.31 -11.16 -4.56
N SER A 291 -8.75 -10.47 -5.56
CA SER A 291 -8.93 -10.83 -6.97
C SER A 291 -8.34 -12.20 -7.28
N SER A 292 -7.12 -12.46 -6.81
CA SER A 292 -6.45 -13.76 -6.97
C SER A 292 -7.18 -14.87 -6.21
N ARG A 293 -7.69 -14.61 -5.01
CA ARG A 293 -8.51 -15.57 -4.26
C ARG A 293 -9.80 -15.91 -5.01
N LYS A 294 -10.52 -14.89 -5.50
CA LYS A 294 -11.73 -15.08 -6.31
C LYS A 294 -11.44 -15.92 -7.56
N LYS A 295 -10.31 -15.69 -8.22
CA LYS A 295 -9.85 -16.53 -9.34
C LYS A 295 -9.61 -17.97 -8.90
N ALA A 296 -8.89 -18.19 -7.80
CA ALA A 296 -8.65 -19.52 -7.23
C ALA A 296 -9.96 -20.24 -6.86
N ASP A 297 -10.92 -19.54 -6.25
CA ASP A 297 -12.25 -20.06 -5.92
C ASP A 297 -13.00 -20.51 -7.18
N THR A 298 -12.99 -19.70 -8.24
CA THR A 298 -13.63 -20.06 -9.51
C THR A 298 -12.98 -21.27 -10.19
N GLN A 299 -11.70 -21.50 -9.92
CA GLN A 299 -10.95 -22.66 -10.39
C GLN A 299 -10.98 -23.84 -9.41
N SER A 300 -11.72 -23.72 -8.29
CA SER A 300 -11.81 -24.75 -7.23
C SER A 300 -10.46 -25.12 -6.60
N LEU A 301 -9.54 -24.15 -6.52
CA LEU A 301 -8.20 -24.31 -5.95
C LEU A 301 -8.14 -23.97 -4.46
N THR A 302 -9.19 -23.35 -3.93
CA THR A 302 -9.31 -23.01 -2.51
C THR A 302 -9.89 -24.15 -1.70
N THR A 303 -9.58 -24.13 -0.41
CA THR A 303 -9.99 -25.14 0.57
C THR A 303 -10.80 -24.49 1.69
N ARG A 304 -11.36 -25.31 2.60
CA ARG A 304 -12.09 -24.80 3.77
C ARG A 304 -11.27 -23.85 4.65
N ILE A 305 -9.94 -24.00 4.65
CA ILE A 305 -9.02 -23.15 5.42
C ILE A 305 -9.02 -21.71 4.86
N ASP A 306 -9.29 -21.54 3.57
CA ASP A 306 -9.34 -20.25 2.86
C ASP A 306 -10.64 -19.48 3.07
N SER A 307 -11.32 -19.72 4.21
CA SER A 307 -12.68 -19.28 4.55
C SER A 307 -13.05 -17.91 3.96
N PRO A 308 -14.30 -17.76 3.47
CA PRO A 308 -14.72 -16.54 2.78
C PRO A 308 -14.51 -15.33 3.68
N ARG A 309 -13.90 -14.29 3.12
CA ARG A 309 -13.74 -12.98 3.77
C ARG A 309 -14.49 -11.93 2.97
N THR A 310 -14.92 -10.87 3.66
CA THR A 310 -15.43 -9.68 2.98
C THR A 310 -14.28 -9.07 2.16
N PRO A 311 -14.45 -8.84 0.85
CA PRO A 311 -13.46 -8.15 0.03
C PRO A 311 -13.11 -6.76 0.60
N VAL A 312 -11.87 -6.32 0.40
CA VAL A 312 -11.42 -4.98 0.85
C VAL A 312 -12.28 -3.88 0.25
N ILE A 313 -12.61 -3.97 -1.03
CA ILE A 313 -13.42 -2.95 -1.73
C ILE A 313 -14.77 -2.78 -1.05
N ASP A 314 -15.44 -3.88 -0.68
CA ASP A 314 -16.73 -3.83 0.02
C ASP A 314 -16.61 -3.09 1.35
N LEU A 315 -15.52 -3.34 2.11
CA LEU A 315 -15.25 -2.66 3.39
C LEU A 315 -14.94 -1.16 3.20
N ILE A 316 -14.17 -0.80 2.17
CA ILE A 316 -13.91 0.61 1.84
C ILE A 316 -15.22 1.30 1.49
N VAL A 317 -16.02 0.71 0.61
CA VAL A 317 -17.28 1.29 0.19
C VAL A 317 -18.26 1.39 1.37
N ASP A 318 -18.26 0.44 2.31
CA ASP A 318 -19.00 0.53 3.58
C ASP A 318 -18.55 1.73 4.42
N GLU A 319 -17.25 1.91 4.60
CA GLU A 319 -16.71 3.01 5.42
C GLU A 319 -16.96 4.39 4.78
N LEU A 320 -16.74 4.53 3.47
CA LEU A 320 -17.04 5.76 2.72
C LEU A 320 -18.54 6.07 2.69
N SER A 321 -19.41 5.06 2.82
CA SER A 321 -20.86 5.27 2.93
C SER A 321 -21.26 5.79 4.31
N TYR A 322 -20.48 5.43 5.35
CA TYR A 322 -20.68 5.88 6.72
C TYR A 322 -20.11 7.30 6.95
N SER A 323 -18.90 7.56 6.45
CA SER A 323 -18.22 8.85 6.57
C SER A 323 -18.17 9.59 5.23
N LYS A 324 -19.22 10.37 4.94
CA LYS A 324 -19.33 11.10 3.66
C LYS A 324 -18.19 12.10 3.43
N ASP A 325 -17.69 12.71 4.49
CA ASP A 325 -16.61 13.70 4.41
C ASP A 325 -15.27 13.07 4.00
N MET A 326 -15.12 11.75 4.16
CA MET A 326 -13.93 11.00 3.75
C MET A 326 -13.86 10.83 2.23
N ILE A 327 -14.98 10.91 1.51
CA ILE A 327 -15.03 10.54 0.08
C ILE A 327 -14.08 11.38 -0.78
N SER A 328 -14.06 12.69 -0.56
CA SER A 328 -13.22 13.62 -1.32
C SER A 328 -11.75 13.34 -1.04
N ARG A 329 -11.40 13.27 0.26
CA ARG A 329 -10.02 13.03 0.72
C ARG A 329 -9.49 11.68 0.23
N PHE A 330 -10.31 10.63 0.33
CA PHE A 330 -9.97 9.30 -0.15
C PHE A 330 -9.72 9.29 -1.66
N LEU A 331 -10.61 9.86 -2.46
CA LEU A 331 -10.48 9.84 -3.92
C LEU A 331 -9.31 10.70 -4.42
N GLN A 332 -8.93 11.72 -3.66
CA GLN A 332 -7.73 12.52 -3.90
C GLN A 332 -6.45 11.77 -3.52
N ALA A 333 -6.46 11.04 -2.40
CA ALA A 333 -5.30 10.33 -1.87
C ALA A 333 -5.02 8.97 -2.55
N PHE A 334 -6.08 8.27 -2.99
CA PHE A 334 -5.97 6.98 -3.66
C PHE A 334 -5.85 7.19 -5.17
N ASP A 335 -4.68 7.00 -5.77
CA ASP A 335 -4.39 7.37 -7.17
C ASP A 335 -4.20 6.16 -8.11
N VAL A 336 -4.79 5.01 -7.78
CA VAL A 336 -4.75 3.82 -8.63
C VAL A 336 -5.99 3.81 -9.54
N PRO A 337 -5.88 4.11 -10.85
CA PRO A 337 -7.05 4.46 -11.67
C PRO A 337 -8.09 3.35 -11.80
N GLU A 338 -7.66 2.13 -12.10
CA GLU A 338 -8.52 0.97 -12.33
C GLU A 338 -9.32 0.62 -11.07
N LEU A 339 -8.63 0.51 -9.93
CA LEU A 339 -9.26 0.26 -8.62
C LEU A 339 -10.12 1.44 -8.15
N LYS A 340 -9.72 2.68 -8.43
CA LYS A 340 -10.52 3.88 -8.12
C LYS A 340 -11.87 3.83 -8.83
N LEU A 341 -11.88 3.48 -10.13
CA LEU A 341 -13.13 3.32 -10.89
C LEU A 341 -14.00 2.20 -10.36
N GLU A 342 -13.40 1.07 -9.96
CA GLU A 342 -14.15 -0.03 -9.34
C GLU A 342 -14.81 0.40 -8.03
N ILE A 343 -14.07 1.10 -7.15
CA ILE A 343 -14.60 1.63 -5.88
C ILE A 343 -15.74 2.63 -6.14
N ILE A 344 -15.55 3.58 -7.07
CA ILE A 344 -16.60 4.56 -7.43
C ILE A 344 -17.86 3.85 -7.97
N SER A 345 -17.68 2.84 -8.82
CA SER A 345 -18.78 2.07 -9.39
C SER A 345 -19.57 1.36 -8.30
N GLN A 346 -18.89 0.62 -7.42
CA GLN A 346 -19.53 -0.08 -6.31
C GLN A 346 -20.20 0.86 -5.30
N TYR A 347 -19.59 2.02 -5.05
CA TYR A 347 -20.17 3.08 -4.22
C TYR A 347 -21.49 3.57 -4.81
N LEU A 348 -21.52 3.95 -6.09
CA LEU A 348 -22.75 4.40 -6.75
C LEU A 348 -23.82 3.31 -6.81
N GLN A 349 -23.43 2.06 -7.02
CA GLN A 349 -24.35 0.92 -7.06
C GLN A 349 -25.17 0.77 -5.77
N LYS A 350 -24.63 1.14 -4.60
CA LYS A 350 -25.39 1.15 -3.33
C LYS A 350 -26.57 2.14 -3.33
N TYR A 351 -26.47 3.21 -4.10
CA TYR A 351 -27.46 4.29 -4.13
C TYR A 351 -28.38 4.22 -5.36
N THR A 352 -28.01 3.48 -6.40
CA THR A 352 -28.90 3.14 -7.52
C THR A 352 -29.94 2.09 -7.11
N ALA A 353 -31.16 2.17 -7.64
CA ALA A 353 -32.15 1.11 -7.41
C ALA A 353 -31.67 -0.19 -8.06
N LYS A 354 -31.54 -1.27 -7.27
CA LYS A 354 -31.26 -2.61 -7.82
C LYS A 354 -32.36 -2.93 -8.85
N PRO A 355 -32.03 -3.37 -10.08
CA PRO A 355 -33.05 -3.84 -11.01
C PRO A 355 -33.83 -4.99 -10.33
N SER A 356 -35.16 -4.88 -10.37
CA SER A 356 -36.13 -5.61 -9.54
C SER A 356 -36.15 -7.14 -9.69
N THR A 357 -35.30 -7.77 -10.50
CA THR A 357 -35.30 -9.21 -10.74
C THR A 357 -33.92 -9.71 -11.16
N ARG A 358 -33.00 -9.92 -10.21
CA ARG A 358 -31.75 -10.67 -10.47
C ARG A 358 -31.81 -12.06 -9.85
N ASN A 359 -32.13 -13.07 -10.67
CA ASN A 359 -32.08 -14.47 -10.29
C ASN A 359 -30.65 -14.87 -9.87
N ARG A 360 -30.54 -15.61 -8.76
CA ARG A 360 -29.33 -15.98 -7.99
C ARG A 360 -28.29 -16.86 -8.74
N LYS A 361 -28.32 -16.95 -10.07
CA LYS A 361 -27.45 -17.86 -10.85
C LYS A 361 -26.90 -17.33 -12.18
N SER A 362 -27.10 -16.07 -12.59
CA SER A 362 -26.41 -15.53 -13.76
C SER A 362 -25.22 -14.64 -13.38
N LYS A 363 -24.02 -15.16 -13.60
CA LYS A 363 -22.83 -14.34 -13.89
C LYS A 363 -23.08 -13.71 -15.26
N CYS A 364 -23.36 -12.41 -15.28
CA CYS A 364 -23.23 -11.61 -16.49
C CYS A 364 -21.88 -10.88 -16.38
N PRO A 365 -21.07 -10.82 -17.46
CA PRO A 365 -19.87 -10.00 -17.48
C PRO A 365 -20.26 -8.52 -17.37
N ASP A 366 -19.27 -7.74 -16.93
CA ASP A 366 -19.23 -6.28 -16.90
C ASP A 366 -20.10 -5.60 -17.98
N ASP A 367 -21.17 -4.93 -17.57
CA ASP A 367 -21.47 -3.66 -18.21
C ASP A 367 -20.30 -2.76 -17.81
N ALA A 368 -19.35 -2.58 -18.72
CA ALA A 368 -18.19 -1.69 -18.65
C ALA A 368 -18.27 -0.69 -17.48
N LEU A 369 -17.46 -0.91 -16.42
CA LEU A 369 -17.56 -0.25 -15.11
C LEU A 369 -17.86 1.25 -15.23
N VAL A 370 -17.19 1.93 -16.16
CA VAL A 370 -17.33 3.38 -16.35
C VAL A 370 -18.51 3.79 -17.22
N THR A 371 -18.86 3.00 -18.23
CA THR A 371 -20.09 3.22 -19.00
C THR A 371 -21.30 3.10 -18.08
N GLY A 372 -21.26 2.17 -17.11
CA GLY A 372 -22.24 2.08 -16.02
C GLY A 372 -22.29 3.34 -15.16
N ILE A 373 -21.14 3.86 -14.72
CA ILE A 373 -21.04 5.09 -13.92
C ILE A 373 -21.62 6.30 -14.66
N LEU A 374 -21.18 6.58 -15.89
CA LEU A 374 -21.58 7.79 -16.61
C LEU A 374 -23.04 7.71 -17.09
N LYS A 375 -23.53 6.55 -17.54
CA LYS A 375 -24.94 6.37 -17.95
C LYS A 375 -25.93 6.78 -16.86
N VAL A 376 -25.58 6.55 -15.60
CA VAL A 376 -26.42 6.93 -14.45
C VAL A 376 -26.67 8.44 -14.38
N PHE A 377 -25.71 9.26 -14.83
CA PHE A 377 -25.81 10.72 -14.81
C PHE A 377 -26.26 11.33 -16.14
N LEU A 378 -26.32 10.54 -17.22
CA LEU A 378 -26.89 10.97 -18.50
C LEU A 378 -28.43 11.05 -18.48
N ASN A 379 -29.09 10.40 -17.52
CA ASN A 379 -30.54 10.46 -17.34
C ASN A 379 -30.89 11.36 -16.14
N SER A 380 -31.70 12.39 -16.38
CA SER A 380 -32.08 13.39 -15.35
C SER A 380 -32.83 12.80 -14.16
N THR A 381 -33.64 11.74 -14.36
CA THR A 381 -34.39 11.09 -13.28
C THR A 381 -33.46 10.32 -12.34
N SER A 382 -32.52 9.54 -12.88
CA SER A 382 -31.53 8.82 -12.09
C SER A 382 -30.53 9.76 -11.44
N ALA A 383 -30.07 10.79 -12.17
CA ALA A 383 -29.21 11.84 -11.63
C ALA A 383 -29.86 12.53 -10.42
N LYS A 384 -31.14 12.94 -10.55
CA LYS A 384 -31.91 13.57 -9.45
C LYS A 384 -32.05 12.66 -8.23
N ALA A 385 -32.29 11.37 -8.44
CA ALA A 385 -32.41 10.40 -7.35
C ALA A 385 -31.10 10.23 -6.57
N ILE A 386 -29.96 10.27 -7.26
CA ILE A 386 -28.64 10.11 -6.63
C ILE A 386 -28.19 11.40 -5.95
N VAL A 387 -28.33 12.55 -6.61
CA VAL A 387 -28.06 13.86 -6.01
C VAL A 387 -28.85 14.03 -4.71
N LYS A 388 -30.12 13.59 -4.67
CA LYS A 388 -30.93 13.61 -3.45
C LYS A 388 -30.35 12.76 -2.30
N LYS A 389 -29.64 11.67 -2.60
CA LYS A 389 -29.08 10.74 -1.58
C LYS A 389 -27.68 11.13 -1.13
N LEU A 390 -26.84 11.55 -2.08
CA LEU A 390 -25.42 11.81 -1.86
C LEU A 390 -25.12 13.29 -1.61
N GLY A 391 -25.95 14.19 -2.15
CA GLY A 391 -25.65 15.62 -2.24
C GLY A 391 -24.95 15.95 -3.57
N ALA A 392 -25.16 17.18 -4.03
CA ALA A 392 -24.59 17.68 -5.29
C ALA A 392 -23.06 17.68 -5.28
N GLU A 393 -22.44 18.05 -4.16
CA GLU A 393 -20.99 18.16 -4.04
C GLU A 393 -20.30 16.79 -4.20
N ALA A 394 -20.74 15.78 -3.44
CA ALA A 394 -20.21 14.43 -3.54
C ALA A 394 -20.38 13.82 -4.93
N VAL A 395 -21.49 14.11 -5.62
CA VAL A 395 -21.71 13.65 -7.00
C VAL A 395 -20.74 14.30 -7.98
N GLN A 396 -20.49 15.61 -7.84
CA GLN A 396 -19.49 16.28 -8.66
C GLN A 396 -18.10 15.65 -8.42
N VAL A 397 -17.72 15.41 -7.15
CA VAL A 397 -16.43 14.79 -6.77
C VAL A 397 -16.27 13.43 -7.46
N LEU A 398 -17.31 12.58 -7.38
CA LEU A 398 -17.31 11.26 -8.00
C LEU A 398 -17.15 11.34 -9.53
N LEU A 399 -17.86 12.24 -10.21
CA LEU A 399 -17.73 12.43 -11.65
C LEU A 399 -16.34 12.94 -12.05
N ALA A 400 -15.79 13.91 -11.33
CA ALA A 400 -14.47 14.46 -11.63
C ALA A 400 -13.36 13.42 -11.46
N HIS A 401 -13.40 12.64 -10.37
CA HIS A 401 -12.43 11.56 -10.17
C HIS A 401 -12.65 10.36 -11.09
N THR A 402 -13.88 10.10 -11.53
CA THR A 402 -14.15 9.13 -12.61
C THR A 402 -13.43 9.57 -13.87
N PHE A 403 -13.59 10.83 -14.28
CA PHE A 403 -12.93 11.38 -15.45
C PHE A 403 -11.40 11.36 -15.31
N GLN A 404 -10.87 11.81 -14.18
CA GLN A 404 -9.44 11.79 -13.89
C GLN A 404 -8.85 10.37 -13.99
N ALA A 405 -9.52 9.35 -13.44
CA ALA A 405 -9.05 7.98 -13.55
C ALA A 405 -9.05 7.48 -14.99
N CYS A 406 -10.08 7.83 -15.78
CA CYS A 406 -10.12 7.47 -17.20
C CYS A 406 -8.96 8.08 -17.99
N MET A 407 -8.62 9.35 -17.72
CA MET A 407 -7.49 10.03 -18.35
C MET A 407 -6.14 9.37 -18.06
N SER A 408 -6.02 8.68 -16.92
CA SER A 408 -4.78 7.99 -16.50
C SER A 408 -4.67 6.55 -17.01
N ILE A 409 -5.71 6.00 -17.65
CA ILE A 409 -5.69 4.64 -18.21
C ILE A 409 -5.33 4.72 -19.69
N ALA A 410 -4.46 3.83 -20.15
CA ALA A 410 -4.10 3.73 -21.57
C ALA A 410 -5.33 3.44 -22.45
N ASN A 411 -5.40 4.06 -23.63
CA ASN A 411 -6.55 3.92 -24.54
C ASN A 411 -6.88 2.46 -24.88
N ASP A 412 -5.87 1.61 -25.07
CA ASP A 412 -6.08 0.19 -25.38
C ASP A 412 -6.78 -0.54 -24.22
N LYS A 413 -6.41 -0.23 -22.97
CA LYS A 413 -7.09 -0.73 -21.79
C LYS A 413 -8.47 -0.12 -21.59
N LEU A 414 -8.66 1.16 -21.97
CA LEU A 414 -9.99 1.77 -21.95
C LEU A 414 -10.94 1.03 -22.90
N LEU A 415 -10.48 0.57 -24.06
CA LEU A 415 -11.29 -0.25 -24.97
C LEU A 415 -11.69 -1.60 -24.38
N GLU A 416 -10.84 -2.22 -23.55
CA GLU A 416 -11.19 -3.46 -22.83
C GLU A 416 -12.20 -3.21 -21.72
N ILE A 417 -12.07 -2.06 -21.02
CA ILE A 417 -12.94 -1.67 -19.91
C ILE A 417 -14.28 -1.10 -20.43
N TYR A 418 -14.32 -0.59 -21.66
CA TYR A 418 -15.49 0.03 -22.28
C TYR A 418 -15.98 -0.75 -23.50
N ASP A 419 -17.20 -1.27 -23.42
CA ASP A 419 -17.96 -1.69 -24.60
C ASP A 419 -18.45 -0.43 -25.36
N PHE A 420 -17.55 0.23 -26.08
CA PHE A 420 -17.93 1.24 -27.07
C PHE A 420 -18.60 0.51 -28.22
N LYS A 421 -19.93 0.64 -28.31
CA LYS A 421 -20.58 0.48 -29.61
C LYS A 421 -19.93 1.50 -30.53
N GLU A 422 -19.31 1.03 -31.61
CA GLU A 422 -18.67 1.88 -32.62
C GLU A 422 -19.67 2.93 -33.12
N ASP A 423 -19.66 4.12 -32.52
CA ASP A 423 -20.04 5.32 -33.22
C ASP A 423 -18.85 5.63 -34.12
N ALA A 424 -19.03 5.37 -35.41
CA ALA A 424 -18.01 5.55 -36.43
C ALA A 424 -17.47 7.00 -36.41
N GLY A 425 -16.34 7.22 -35.73
CA GLY A 425 -15.60 8.47 -35.75
C GLY A 425 -15.17 9.08 -34.40
N SER A 426 -15.56 8.53 -33.24
CA SER A 426 -15.09 9.05 -31.94
C SER A 426 -14.07 8.12 -31.26
N THR A 427 -12.96 8.69 -30.78
CA THR A 427 -12.04 7.96 -29.91
C THR A 427 -12.73 7.63 -28.58
N PRO A 428 -12.35 6.52 -27.90
CA PRO A 428 -12.80 6.19 -26.54
C PRO A 428 -12.79 7.39 -25.59
N LEU A 429 -11.68 8.12 -25.61
CA LEU A 429 -11.47 9.31 -24.80
C LEU A 429 -12.40 10.46 -25.19
N GLY A 430 -12.62 10.67 -26.49
CA GLY A 430 -13.57 11.67 -26.98
C GLY A 430 -15.00 11.37 -26.53
N GLN A 431 -15.42 10.10 -26.54
CA GLN A 431 -16.73 9.72 -26.05
C GLN A 431 -16.87 9.91 -24.53
N ILE A 432 -15.82 9.63 -23.76
CA ILE A 432 -15.78 9.91 -22.31
C ILE A 432 -15.91 11.42 -22.06
N CYS A 433 -15.18 12.25 -22.80
CA CYS A 433 -15.26 13.71 -22.67
C CYS A 433 -16.68 14.23 -22.94
N LYS A 434 -17.34 13.73 -24.00
CA LYS A 434 -18.75 14.06 -24.29
C LYS A 434 -19.66 13.66 -23.13
N ASN A 435 -19.54 12.42 -22.65
CA ASN A 435 -20.37 11.91 -21.56
C ASN A 435 -20.17 12.69 -20.25
N VAL A 436 -18.96 13.14 -19.94
CA VAL A 436 -18.66 13.96 -18.76
C VAL A 436 -19.34 15.32 -18.88
N ILE A 437 -19.16 16.02 -20.00
CA ILE A 437 -19.82 17.33 -20.24
C ILE A 437 -21.34 17.19 -20.14
N SER A 438 -21.91 16.16 -20.78
CA SER A 438 -23.35 15.87 -20.70
C SER A 438 -23.80 15.57 -19.27
N SER A 439 -23.03 14.80 -18.49
CA SER A 439 -23.36 14.49 -17.10
C SER A 439 -23.42 15.74 -16.22
N PHE A 440 -22.43 16.64 -16.33
CA PHE A 440 -22.44 17.91 -15.59
C PHE A 440 -23.56 18.85 -16.05
N THR A 441 -23.91 18.82 -17.35
CA THR A 441 -25.05 19.59 -17.88
C THR A 441 -26.37 19.10 -17.28
N THR A 442 -26.61 17.78 -17.28
CA THR A 442 -27.79 17.16 -16.66
C THR A 442 -27.88 17.48 -15.16
N LEU A 443 -26.75 17.52 -14.44
CA LEU A 443 -26.74 17.90 -13.02
C LEU A 443 -27.20 19.34 -12.81
N LYS A 444 -26.73 20.27 -13.64
CA LYS A 444 -27.13 21.69 -13.59
C LYS A 444 -28.60 21.89 -13.96
N GLU A 445 -29.12 21.12 -14.91
CA GLU A 445 -30.56 21.12 -15.25
C GLU A 445 -31.43 20.54 -14.12
N THR A 446 -30.86 19.60 -13.35
CA THR A 446 -31.57 18.95 -12.25
C THR A 446 -31.69 19.85 -11.02
N ASP A 447 -30.73 20.75 -10.83
CA ASP A 447 -30.70 21.77 -9.78
C ASP A 447 -30.07 23.06 -10.33
N GLU A 448 -30.92 23.99 -10.78
CA GLU A 448 -30.48 25.27 -11.35
C GLU A 448 -29.67 26.14 -10.37
N SER A 449 -29.84 25.90 -9.06
CA SER A 449 -29.12 26.60 -8.00
C SER A 449 -27.76 25.99 -7.69
N MET A 450 -27.47 24.80 -8.23
CA MET A 450 -26.22 24.09 -8.01
C MET A 450 -25.05 24.84 -8.64
N GLN A 451 -24.07 25.22 -7.81
CA GLN A 451 -22.79 25.71 -8.30
C GLN A 451 -21.87 24.54 -8.66
N ILE A 452 -21.25 24.64 -9.84
CA ILE A 452 -20.18 23.70 -10.21
C ILE A 452 -18.93 24.09 -9.42
N LEU A 453 -18.43 23.15 -8.62
CA LEU A 453 -17.25 23.30 -7.78
C LEU A 453 -15.98 23.42 -8.63
N ALA A 454 -14.89 23.91 -8.05
CA ALA A 454 -13.63 24.18 -8.77
C ALA A 454 -13.12 22.95 -9.53
N PHE A 455 -13.06 21.80 -8.87
CA PHE A 455 -12.62 20.54 -9.49
C PHE A 455 -13.58 20.08 -10.63
N GLY A 456 -14.88 20.39 -10.53
CA GLY A 456 -15.86 20.08 -11.57
C GLY A 456 -15.67 20.96 -12.80
N LYS A 457 -15.36 22.25 -12.59
CA LYS A 457 -15.00 23.18 -13.67
C LYS A 457 -13.74 22.72 -14.40
N GLU A 458 -12.73 22.28 -13.67
CA GLU A 458 -11.48 21.76 -14.24
C GLU A 458 -11.72 20.51 -15.09
N ALA A 459 -12.56 19.58 -14.62
CA ALA A 459 -12.94 18.39 -15.38
C ALA A 459 -13.66 18.75 -16.70
N ILE A 460 -14.64 19.67 -16.65
CA ILE A 460 -15.36 20.14 -17.85
C ILE A 460 -14.43 20.85 -18.81
N PHE A 461 -13.58 21.75 -18.31
CA PHE A 461 -12.63 22.51 -19.13
C PHE A 461 -11.64 21.57 -19.84
N THR A 462 -11.10 20.59 -19.12
CA THR A 462 -10.18 19.59 -19.67
C THR A 462 -10.87 18.74 -20.73
N ALA A 463 -12.10 18.25 -20.46
CA ALA A 463 -12.88 17.49 -21.43
C ALA A 463 -13.19 18.29 -22.71
N ALA A 464 -13.56 19.57 -22.58
CA ALA A 464 -13.82 20.45 -23.71
C ALA A 464 -12.55 20.72 -24.53
N THR A 465 -11.41 20.90 -23.86
CA THR A 465 -10.10 21.11 -24.51
C THR A 465 -9.70 19.90 -25.33
N ILE A 466 -9.84 18.69 -24.78
CA ILE A 466 -9.52 17.44 -25.51
C ILE A 466 -10.38 17.30 -26.76
N LEU A 467 -11.69 17.56 -26.65
CA LEU A 467 -12.61 17.50 -27.80
C LEU A 467 -12.27 18.55 -28.87
N SER A 468 -11.89 19.75 -28.44
CA SER A 468 -11.43 20.83 -29.32
C SER A 468 -10.15 20.46 -30.07
N THR A 469 -9.22 19.72 -29.46
CA THR A 469 -7.96 19.30 -30.09
C THR A 469 -8.10 18.03 -30.94
N ALA A 470 -9.23 17.32 -30.82
CA ALA A 470 -9.51 16.07 -31.54
C ALA A 470 -10.45 16.26 -32.75
N SER A 471 -11.05 17.46 -32.92
CA SER A 471 -11.64 17.94 -34.19
C SER A 471 -10.57 18.58 -35.05
#